data_AF-A0A835V0C0-F1
#
_entry.id   AF-A0A835V0C0-F1
#
_cell.length_a   1.000
_cell.length_b   1.000
_cell.length_c   1.000
_cell.angle_alpha   90.00
_cell.angle_beta   90.00
_cell.angle_gamma   90.00
#
_symmetry.space_group_name_H-M   'P 1'
#
loop_
_entity.id
_entity.type
_entity.pdbx_description
1 polymer ?
#
loop_
_entity_poly.entity_id
_entity_poly.type
_entity_poly.pdbx_seq_one_letter_code
_entity_poly.pdbx_strand_id
1 'polypeptide(L)'
;MEGVEPQTPLAGDDFDSTISKLRASHASISSVLCSSIAAARNLAATAGLLSCQQEFVSGISAAIAPLQSQSLANKALHARINNAVIPSFSLLRALSRADRLERHLLTISSARNERRTGSQTVVYVESVGRLSAAVAAVTAECEPAVQKLQEAVEFLGRTKATDKLRVRRLRDAAAALRAVCGKEIERMRYEGPLDDALIRLQDEYENILRRLRHADVGDLAAQGEEDGAGRLGQGMDDPDWPTLGSVEDIEILHRVSETLASNDCLDICIDIFVKVIGQLC
;
A
#
# COMPACT_ATOMS: atom_id res chain seq x y z
N MET A 1 -124.66 29.43 24.42
CA MET A 1 -123.60 29.43 25.44
C MET A 1 -123.55 28.04 26.03
N GLU A 2 -122.38 27.43 25.94
CA GLU A 2 -121.83 26.31 26.75
C GLU A 2 -122.66 25.02 26.87
N GLY A 3 -122.08 23.83 26.81
CA GLY A 3 -120.68 23.48 26.95
C GLY A 3 -120.46 22.03 26.49
N VAL A 4 -119.26 21.76 25.97
CA VAL A 4 -118.20 21.01 26.67
C VAL A 4 -118.33 19.52 26.32
N GLU A 5 -117.71 19.04 25.23
CA GLU A 5 -116.28 18.68 25.11
C GLU A 5 -115.94 17.40 25.93
N PRO A 6 -114.79 16.76 25.72
CA PRO A 6 -114.64 15.62 24.84
C PRO A 6 -114.24 14.34 25.62
N GLN A 7 -114.43 13.19 24.98
CA GLN A 7 -113.83 11.95 25.43
C GLN A 7 -112.33 11.96 25.09
N THR A 8 -111.48 12.26 26.09
CA THR A 8 -110.04 12.02 26.05
C THR A 8 -109.72 10.54 26.25
N PRO A 9 -108.99 9.88 25.33
CA PRO A 9 -108.43 8.57 25.57
C PRO A 9 -107.10 8.69 26.33
N LEU A 10 -107.00 7.90 27.41
CA LEU A 10 -105.83 7.21 27.94
C LEU A 10 -104.45 7.89 27.77
N ALA A 11 -104.07 8.71 28.75
CA ALA A 11 -102.70 9.16 29.00
C ALA A 11 -101.81 8.04 29.61
N GLY A 12 -101.99 6.77 29.21
CA GLY A 12 -101.22 5.62 29.73
C GLY A 12 -100.02 5.23 28.86
N ASP A 13 -100.18 5.24 27.53
CA ASP A 13 -99.19 4.71 26.59
C ASP A 13 -97.91 5.57 26.46
N ASP A 14 -98.01 6.89 26.65
CA ASP A 14 -96.87 7.80 26.50
C ASP A 14 -95.91 7.74 27.70
N PHE A 15 -96.45 7.47 28.90
CA PHE A 15 -95.65 7.20 30.09
C PHE A 15 -94.95 5.84 30.02
N ASP A 16 -95.61 4.79 29.51
CA ASP A 16 -94.96 3.48 29.32
C ASP A 16 -93.92 3.50 28.19
N SER A 17 -94.13 4.29 27.13
CA SER A 17 -93.15 4.55 26.06
C SER A 17 -91.90 5.31 26.57
N THR A 18 -92.08 6.31 27.43
CA THR A 18 -90.96 7.05 28.02
C THR A 18 -90.21 6.21 29.05
N ILE A 19 -90.90 5.41 29.87
CA ILE A 19 -90.28 4.47 30.82
C ILE A 19 -89.51 3.37 30.08
N SER A 20 -90.03 2.82 28.98
CA SER A 20 -89.31 1.82 28.18
C SER A 20 -88.07 2.41 27.48
N LYS A 21 -88.13 3.64 26.94
CA LYS A 21 -86.97 4.37 26.43
C LYS A 21 -85.92 4.64 27.52
N LEU A 22 -86.35 5.01 28.73
CA LEU A 22 -85.44 5.24 29.86
C LEU A 22 -84.76 3.93 30.28
N ARG A 23 -85.50 2.82 30.33
CA ARG A 23 -84.95 1.48 30.61
C ARG A 23 -84.00 1.02 29.51
N ALA A 24 -84.31 1.28 28.24
CA ALA A 24 -83.43 0.97 27.11
C ALA A 24 -82.14 1.82 27.13
N SER A 25 -82.25 3.11 27.46
CA SER A 25 -81.10 4.00 27.66
C SER A 25 -80.25 3.54 28.84
N HIS A 26 -80.88 3.20 29.97
CA HIS A 26 -80.19 2.66 31.14
C HIS A 26 -79.49 1.33 30.82
N ALA A 27 -80.13 0.42 30.08
CA ALA A 27 -79.52 -0.84 29.63
C ALA A 27 -78.35 -0.59 28.67
N SER A 28 -78.47 0.41 27.78
CA SER A 28 -77.40 0.79 26.85
C SER A 28 -76.21 1.40 27.60
N ILE A 29 -76.46 2.29 28.56
CA ILE A 29 -75.42 2.87 29.43
C ILE A 29 -74.75 1.77 30.25
N SER A 30 -75.53 0.88 30.85
CA SER A 30 -74.99 -0.24 31.63
C SER A 30 -74.12 -1.16 30.76
N SER A 31 -74.56 -1.46 29.53
CA SER A 31 -73.77 -2.24 28.56
C SER A 31 -72.47 -1.56 28.18
N VAL A 32 -72.50 -0.24 27.91
CA VAL A 32 -71.31 0.56 27.61
C VAL A 32 -70.37 0.64 28.81
N LEU A 33 -70.89 0.75 30.03
CA LEU A 33 -70.07 0.73 31.24
C LEU A 33 -69.44 -0.65 31.47
N CYS A 34 -70.20 -1.73 31.25
CA CYS A 34 -69.69 -3.10 31.35
C CYS A 34 -68.61 -3.36 30.29
N SER A 35 -68.80 -2.91 29.05
CA SER A 35 -67.82 -3.05 27.97
C SER A 35 -66.59 -2.18 28.21
N SER A 36 -66.74 -0.98 28.76
CA SER A 36 -65.64 -0.09 29.16
C SER A 36 -64.81 -0.71 30.28
N ILE A 37 -65.45 -1.29 31.31
CA ILE A 37 -64.76 -2.03 32.38
C ILE A 37 -64.01 -3.24 31.81
N ALA A 38 -64.61 -3.98 30.87
CA ALA A 38 -63.96 -5.10 30.20
C ALA A 38 -62.75 -4.63 29.36
N ALA A 39 -62.89 -3.53 28.63
CA ALA A 39 -61.81 -2.92 27.85
C ALA A 39 -60.67 -2.43 28.75
N ALA A 40 -60.97 -1.82 29.90
CA ALA A 40 -59.98 -1.38 30.88
C ALA A 40 -59.19 -2.55 31.46
N ARG A 41 -59.84 -3.69 31.75
CA ARG A 41 -59.15 -4.92 32.20
C ARG A 41 -58.24 -5.49 31.12
N ASN A 42 -58.70 -5.50 29.87
CA ASN A 42 -57.88 -5.95 28.73
C ASN A 42 -56.67 -5.05 28.53
N LEU A 43 -56.84 -3.72 28.64
CA LEU A 43 -55.75 -2.75 28.59
C LEU A 43 -54.72 -2.94 29.71
N ALA A 44 -55.17 -3.24 30.93
CA ALA A 44 -54.28 -3.55 32.04
C ALA A 44 -53.49 -4.85 31.79
N ALA A 45 -54.15 -5.87 31.24
CA ALA A 45 -53.49 -7.14 30.89
C ALA A 45 -52.46 -6.96 29.76
N THR A 46 -52.78 -6.19 28.72
CA THR A 46 -51.83 -5.91 27.64
C THR A 46 -50.68 -5.02 28.10
N ALA A 47 -50.93 -4.05 28.99
CA ALA A 47 -49.86 -3.25 29.60
C ALA A 47 -48.87 -4.14 30.38
N GLY A 48 -49.37 -5.10 31.17
CA GLY A 48 -48.53 -6.06 31.87
C GLY A 48 -47.69 -6.93 30.92
N LEU A 49 -48.30 -7.42 29.82
CA LEU A 49 -47.58 -8.17 28.80
C LEU A 49 -46.49 -7.35 28.11
N LEU A 50 -46.78 -6.08 27.79
CA LEU A 50 -45.81 -5.17 27.18
C LEU A 50 -44.64 -4.86 28.11
N SER A 51 -44.89 -4.68 29.42
CA SER A 51 -43.83 -4.52 30.42
C SER A 51 -42.92 -5.75 30.47
N CYS A 52 -43.50 -6.96 30.52
CA CYS A 52 -42.71 -8.20 30.49
C CYS A 52 -41.89 -8.35 29.19
N GLN A 53 -42.48 -8.01 28.04
CA GLN A 53 -41.77 -8.03 26.76
C GLN A 53 -40.63 -7.02 26.72
N GLN A 54 -40.83 -5.83 27.27
CA GLN A 54 -39.78 -4.81 27.32
C GLN A 54 -38.64 -5.21 28.25
N GLU A 55 -38.93 -5.82 29.39
CA GLU A 55 -37.92 -6.40 30.27
C GLU A 55 -37.14 -7.52 29.56
N PHE A 56 -37.84 -8.43 28.87
CA PHE A 56 -37.22 -9.50 28.10
C PHE A 56 -36.32 -8.97 26.97
N VAL A 57 -36.81 -8.00 26.20
CA VAL A 57 -36.03 -7.35 25.11
C VAL A 57 -34.84 -6.59 25.68
N SER A 58 -34.98 -5.92 26.82
CA SER A 58 -33.85 -5.24 27.48
C SER A 58 -32.81 -6.24 28.00
N GLY A 59 -33.24 -7.38 28.54
CA GLY A 59 -32.36 -8.47 28.96
C GLY A 59 -31.61 -9.11 27.80
N ILE A 60 -32.29 -9.37 26.68
CA ILE A 60 -31.65 -9.86 25.45
C ILE A 60 -30.69 -8.81 24.90
N SER A 61 -31.07 -7.55 24.85
CA SER A 61 -30.21 -6.46 24.38
C SER A 61 -28.94 -6.35 25.22
N ALA A 62 -29.05 -6.43 26.55
CA ALA A 62 -27.90 -6.44 27.45
C ALA A 62 -26.99 -7.65 27.22
N ALA A 63 -27.55 -8.83 26.92
CA ALA A 63 -26.78 -10.03 26.59
C ALA A 63 -26.12 -9.97 25.20
N ILE A 64 -26.74 -9.29 24.23
CA ILE A 64 -26.25 -9.15 22.85
C ILE A 64 -25.23 -8.01 22.70
N ALA A 65 -25.33 -6.95 23.50
CA ALA A 65 -24.41 -5.80 23.49
C ALA A 65 -22.91 -6.20 23.51
N PRO A 66 -22.44 -7.11 24.40
CA PRO A 66 -21.04 -7.55 24.38
C PRO A 66 -20.69 -8.27 23.07
N LEU A 67 -21.57 -9.11 22.52
CA LEU A 67 -21.34 -9.80 21.24
C LEU A 67 -21.26 -8.83 20.06
N GLN A 68 -22.10 -7.78 20.05
CA GLN A 68 -22.03 -6.71 19.06
C GLN A 68 -20.72 -5.94 19.17
N SER A 69 -20.29 -5.60 20.39
CA SER A 69 -19.00 -4.92 20.62
C SER A 69 -17.81 -5.76 20.14
N GLN A 70 -17.84 -7.07 20.38
CA GLN A 70 -16.81 -8.01 19.91
C GLN A 70 -16.84 -8.16 18.39
N SER A 71 -18.02 -8.23 17.77
CA SER A 71 -18.17 -8.28 16.32
C SER A 71 -17.59 -7.04 15.65
N LEU A 72 -17.88 -5.85 16.19
CA LEU A 72 -17.30 -4.58 15.71
C LEU A 72 -15.78 -4.56 15.89
N ALA A 73 -15.27 -5.01 17.03
CA ALA A 73 -13.84 -5.12 17.27
C ALA A 73 -13.15 -6.08 16.27
N ASN A 74 -13.76 -7.23 15.97
CA ASN A 74 -13.25 -8.19 14.99
C ASN A 74 -13.26 -7.64 13.56
N LYS A 75 -14.29 -6.87 13.17
CA LYS A 75 -14.33 -6.18 11.87
C LYS A 75 -13.23 -5.13 11.75
N ALA A 76 -13.04 -4.32 12.79
CA ALA A 76 -11.98 -3.32 12.84
C ALA A 76 -10.58 -3.97 12.78
N LEU A 77 -10.40 -5.10 13.46
CA LEU A 77 -9.17 -5.88 13.43
C LEU A 77 -8.91 -6.46 12.03
N HIS A 78 -9.90 -7.07 11.38
CA HIS A 78 -9.78 -7.58 10.01
C HIS A 78 -9.39 -6.48 9.02
N ALA A 79 -10.04 -5.31 9.08
CA ALA A 79 -9.71 -4.18 8.21
C ALA A 79 -8.25 -3.72 8.40
N ARG A 80 -7.75 -3.69 9.64
CA ARG A 80 -6.35 -3.32 9.93
C ARG A 80 -5.34 -4.39 9.54
N ILE A 81 -5.67 -5.68 9.69
CA ILE A 81 -4.85 -6.76 9.16
C ILE A 81 -4.74 -6.62 7.64
N ASN A 82 -5.86 -6.45 6.94
CA ASN A 82 -5.85 -6.26 5.49
C ASN A 82 -5.03 -5.04 5.08
N ASN A 83 -5.16 -3.92 5.79
CA ASN A 83 -4.35 -2.72 5.55
C ASN A 83 -2.85 -2.91 5.83
N ALA A 84 -2.44 -3.83 6.71
CA ALA A 84 -1.03 -4.15 6.94
C ALA A 84 -0.49 -5.19 5.95
N VAL A 85 -1.35 -6.12 5.50
CA VAL A 85 -0.99 -7.21 4.59
C VAL A 85 -0.79 -6.71 3.15
N ILE A 86 -1.63 -5.77 2.67
CA ILE A 86 -1.52 -5.21 1.31
C ILE A 86 -0.12 -4.62 1.00
N PRO A 87 0.45 -3.70 1.81
CA PRO A 87 1.80 -3.17 1.55
C PRO A 87 2.89 -4.22 1.76
N SER A 88 2.65 -5.25 2.58
CA SER A 88 3.59 -6.36 2.72
C SER A 88 3.68 -7.19 1.43
N PHE A 89 2.55 -7.38 0.73
CA PHE A 89 2.53 -8.07 -0.57
C PHE A 89 3.22 -7.29 -1.68
N SER A 90 3.10 -5.95 -1.70
CA SER A 90 3.81 -5.13 -2.68
C SER A 90 5.32 -5.22 -2.47
N LEU A 91 5.77 -5.11 -1.21
CA LEU A 91 7.17 -5.27 -0.83
C LEU A 91 7.73 -6.63 -1.26
N LEU A 92 7.01 -7.73 -0.97
CA LEU A 92 7.43 -9.07 -1.39
C LEU A 92 7.52 -9.22 -2.91
N ARG A 93 6.60 -8.59 -3.64
CA ARG A 93 6.65 -8.57 -5.11
C ARG A 93 7.87 -7.79 -5.60
N ALA A 94 8.18 -6.64 -5.01
CA ALA A 94 9.35 -5.83 -5.33
C ALA A 94 10.65 -6.61 -5.06
N LEU A 95 10.76 -7.27 -3.90
CA LEU A 95 11.88 -8.15 -3.55
C LEU A 95 12.04 -9.32 -4.53
N SER A 96 10.95 -10.00 -4.89
CA SER A 96 11.01 -11.10 -5.86
C SER A 96 11.46 -10.65 -7.25
N ARG A 97 11.12 -9.42 -7.62
CA ARG A 97 11.54 -8.81 -8.89
C ARG A 97 13.04 -8.49 -8.85
N ALA A 98 13.53 -7.95 -7.74
CA ALA A 98 14.95 -7.65 -7.56
C ALA A 98 15.80 -8.94 -7.59
N ASP A 99 15.38 -9.99 -6.86
CA ASP A 99 16.05 -11.30 -6.86
C ASP A 99 16.08 -11.94 -8.27
N ARG A 100 14.98 -11.84 -9.03
CA ARG A 100 14.98 -12.32 -10.42
C ARG A 100 15.96 -11.53 -11.31
N LEU A 101 16.08 -10.22 -11.10
CA LEU A 101 17.01 -9.37 -11.85
C LEU A 101 18.47 -9.65 -11.46
N GLU A 102 18.74 -9.85 -10.17
CA GLU A 102 20.05 -10.30 -9.67
C GLU A 102 20.47 -11.62 -10.33
N ARG A 103 19.59 -12.63 -10.33
CA ARG A 103 19.87 -13.91 -10.99
C ARG A 103 20.09 -13.75 -12.50
N HIS A 104 19.37 -12.82 -13.13
CA HIS A 104 19.55 -12.53 -14.56
C HIS A 104 20.91 -11.87 -14.84
N LEU A 105 21.32 -10.91 -14.00
CA LEU A 105 22.63 -10.25 -14.10
C LEU A 105 23.78 -11.21 -13.86
N LEU A 106 23.66 -12.12 -12.88
CA LEU A 106 24.65 -13.19 -12.68
C LEU A 106 24.76 -14.10 -13.90
N THR A 107 23.64 -14.45 -14.53
CA THR A 107 23.64 -15.26 -15.76
C THR A 107 24.37 -14.54 -16.90
N ILE A 108 24.03 -13.27 -17.15
CA ILE A 108 24.68 -12.45 -18.18
C ILE A 108 26.17 -12.27 -17.87
N SER A 109 26.52 -12.10 -16.59
CA SER A 109 27.91 -11.96 -16.15
C SER A 109 28.71 -13.26 -16.30
N SER A 110 28.09 -14.43 -16.12
CA SER A 110 28.76 -15.73 -16.28
C SER A 110 29.00 -16.10 -17.75
N ALA A 111 28.13 -15.65 -18.65
CA ALA A 111 28.26 -15.85 -20.10
C ALA A 111 29.29 -14.91 -20.77
N ARG A 112 29.99 -14.07 -19.98
CA ARG A 112 30.81 -12.92 -20.41
C ARG A 112 32.30 -13.22 -20.61
N ASN A 113 32.74 -14.47 -20.44
CA ASN A 113 34.16 -14.83 -20.56
C ASN A 113 34.73 -14.70 -21.99
N GLU A 114 33.91 -14.41 -23.00
CA GLU A 114 34.35 -14.18 -24.37
C GLU A 114 33.89 -12.78 -24.82
N ARG A 115 34.87 -11.93 -25.18
CA ARG A 115 34.80 -10.56 -25.74
C ARG A 115 33.38 -10.01 -25.99
N ARG A 116 32.98 -9.01 -25.20
CA ARG A 116 31.69 -8.32 -25.38
C ARG A 116 31.59 -7.66 -26.76
N THR A 117 30.48 -7.94 -27.45
CA THR A 117 29.95 -7.10 -28.52
C THR A 117 29.24 -5.89 -27.88
N GLY A 118 29.31 -4.70 -28.48
CA GLY A 118 28.69 -3.47 -27.94
C GLY A 118 27.21 -3.61 -27.55
N SER A 119 26.46 -4.46 -28.27
CA SER A 119 25.06 -4.79 -27.97
C SER A 119 24.85 -5.49 -26.62
N GLN A 120 25.79 -6.32 -26.18
CA GLN A 120 25.69 -7.04 -24.90
C GLN A 120 26.00 -6.13 -23.70
N THR A 121 26.84 -5.12 -23.90
CA THR A 121 27.12 -4.07 -22.89
C THR A 121 25.85 -3.24 -22.63
N VAL A 122 25.11 -2.88 -23.68
CA VAL A 122 23.87 -2.10 -23.55
C VAL A 122 22.80 -2.86 -22.75
N VAL A 123 22.58 -4.14 -23.04
CA VAL A 123 21.61 -4.98 -22.31
C VAL A 123 22.01 -5.14 -20.84
N TYR A 124 23.31 -5.23 -20.57
CA TYR A 124 23.82 -5.28 -19.20
C TYR A 124 23.57 -3.97 -18.46
N VAL A 125 23.87 -2.81 -19.06
CA VAL A 125 23.61 -1.48 -18.48
C VAL A 125 22.12 -1.27 -18.19
N GLU A 126 21.24 -1.65 -19.12
CA GLU A 126 19.78 -1.57 -18.89
C GLU A 126 19.35 -2.47 -17.72
N SER A 127 19.91 -3.67 -17.63
CA SER A 127 19.61 -4.61 -16.54
C SER A 127 20.08 -4.10 -15.18
N VAL A 128 21.24 -3.42 -15.13
CA VAL A 128 21.75 -2.75 -13.92
C VAL A 128 20.87 -1.57 -13.52
N GLY A 129 20.46 -0.72 -14.48
CA GLY A 129 19.52 0.38 -14.22
C GLY A 129 18.13 -0.10 -13.75
N ARG A 130 17.66 -1.25 -14.27
CA ARG A 130 16.42 -1.88 -13.81
C ARG A 130 16.56 -2.49 -12.42
N LEU A 131 17.74 -3.00 -12.06
CA LEU A 131 18.02 -3.48 -10.71
C LEU A 131 18.09 -2.31 -9.73
N SER A 132 18.80 -1.22 -10.03
CA SER A 132 18.88 -0.05 -9.15
C SER A 132 17.50 0.58 -8.92
N ALA A 133 16.67 0.71 -9.95
CA ALA A 133 15.29 1.17 -9.82
C ALA A 133 14.43 0.23 -8.97
N ALA A 134 14.63 -1.09 -9.09
CA ALA A 134 13.92 -2.07 -8.26
C ALA A 134 14.36 -2.01 -6.79
N VAL A 135 15.66 -1.84 -6.51
CA VAL A 135 16.21 -1.66 -5.16
C VAL A 135 15.66 -0.36 -4.55
N ALA A 136 15.64 0.73 -5.30
CA ALA A 136 15.03 1.99 -4.84
C ALA A 136 13.55 1.82 -4.49
N ALA A 137 12.77 1.12 -5.32
CA ALA A 137 11.37 0.79 -5.02
C ALA A 137 11.23 -0.06 -3.74
N VAL A 138 12.09 -1.07 -3.53
CA VAL A 138 12.11 -1.86 -2.30
C VAL A 138 12.39 -0.99 -1.07
N THR A 139 13.35 -0.07 -1.16
CA THR A 139 13.65 0.84 -0.03
C THR A 139 12.46 1.75 0.30
N ALA A 140 11.78 2.29 -0.71
CA ALA A 140 10.61 3.14 -0.53
C ALA A 140 9.40 2.38 0.03
N GLU A 141 9.22 1.10 -0.32
CA GLU A 141 8.09 0.28 0.14
C GLU A 141 8.32 -0.41 1.50
N CYS A 142 9.58 -0.54 1.94
CA CYS A 142 9.91 -1.24 3.18
C CYS A 142 9.46 -0.47 4.43
N GLU A 143 9.74 0.83 4.50
CA GLU A 143 9.34 1.67 5.63
C GLU A 143 7.81 1.69 5.87
N PRO A 144 6.96 1.95 4.86
CA PRO A 144 5.51 1.94 5.06
C PRO A 144 4.97 0.56 5.41
N ALA A 145 5.53 -0.53 4.87
CA ALA A 145 5.11 -1.89 5.23
C ALA A 145 5.42 -2.20 6.70
N VAL A 146 6.63 -1.89 7.17
CA VAL A 146 7.04 -2.09 8.56
C VAL A 146 6.22 -1.21 9.52
N GLN A 147 5.97 0.05 9.15
CA GLN A 147 5.16 0.96 9.95
C GLN A 147 3.71 0.46 10.11
N LYS A 148 3.08 -0.02 9.03
CA LYS A 148 1.72 -0.56 9.07
C LYS A 148 1.61 -1.84 9.89
N LEU A 149 2.63 -2.70 9.85
CA LEU A 149 2.72 -3.88 10.72
C LEU A 149 2.84 -3.48 12.20
N GLN A 150 3.61 -2.44 12.52
CA GLN A 150 3.74 -1.94 13.90
C GLN A 150 2.44 -1.33 14.42
N GLU A 151 1.76 -0.52 13.62
CA GLU A 151 0.43 0.03 13.95
C GLU A 151 -0.58 -1.08 14.26
N ALA A 152 -0.54 -2.17 13.49
CA ALA A 152 -1.40 -3.34 13.72
C ALA A 152 -1.05 -4.07 15.03
N VAL A 153 0.23 -4.29 15.32
CA VAL A 153 0.69 -4.93 16.57
C VAL A 153 0.40 -4.07 17.80
N GLU A 154 0.57 -2.75 17.71
CA GLU A 154 0.20 -1.85 18.80
C GLU A 154 -1.31 -1.86 19.06
N PHE A 155 -2.12 -1.88 18.00
CA PHE A 155 -3.57 -1.96 18.14
C PHE A 155 -3.99 -3.26 18.82
N LEU A 156 -3.39 -4.40 18.44
CA LEU A 156 -3.58 -5.69 19.11
C LEU A 156 -3.16 -5.68 20.58
N GLY A 157 -2.20 -4.84 20.95
CA GLY A 157 -1.82 -4.60 22.34
C GLY A 157 -2.80 -3.73 23.11
N ARG A 158 -3.48 -2.80 22.44
CA ARG A 158 -4.53 -1.94 23.05
C ARG A 158 -5.85 -2.70 23.22
N THR A 159 -6.15 -3.65 22.33
CA THR A 159 -7.32 -4.52 22.48
C THR A 159 -7.03 -5.61 23.53
N LYS A 160 -7.69 -5.51 24.70
CA LYS A 160 -7.61 -6.49 25.80
C LYS A 160 -8.01 -7.94 25.42
N ALA A 161 -8.36 -8.20 24.16
CA ALA A 161 -8.80 -9.49 23.66
C ALA A 161 -7.65 -10.49 23.42
N THR A 162 -6.40 -10.02 23.39
CA THR A 162 -5.24 -10.85 23.03
C THR A 162 -4.32 -11.10 24.23
N ASP A 163 -3.84 -12.34 24.37
CA ASP A 163 -2.86 -12.71 25.41
C ASP A 163 -1.60 -11.83 25.32
N LYS A 164 -1.18 -11.28 26.47
CA LYS A 164 0.01 -10.42 26.61
C LYS A 164 1.27 -11.10 26.08
N LEU A 165 1.38 -12.43 26.20
CA LEU A 165 2.52 -13.18 25.67
C LEU A 165 2.55 -13.17 24.13
N ARG A 166 1.39 -13.32 23.49
CA ARG A 166 1.27 -13.29 22.02
C ARG A 166 1.58 -11.91 21.46
N VAL A 167 1.12 -10.85 22.13
CA VAL A 167 1.43 -9.46 21.75
C VAL A 167 2.93 -9.17 21.89
N ARG A 168 3.59 -9.67 22.95
CA ARG A 168 5.05 -9.55 23.10
C ARG A 168 5.79 -10.24 21.97
N ARG A 169 5.48 -11.51 21.69
CA ARG A 169 6.08 -12.26 20.57
C ARG A 169 5.87 -11.57 19.21
N LEU A 170 4.70 -11.00 18.97
CA LEU A 170 4.41 -10.25 17.75
C LEU A 170 5.23 -8.96 17.65
N ARG A 171 5.43 -8.26 18.77
CA ARG A 171 6.29 -7.07 18.82
C ARG A 171 7.76 -7.44 18.57
N ASP A 172 8.23 -8.52 19.19
CA ASP A 172 9.60 -9.01 19.02
C ASP A 172 9.83 -9.46 17.56
N ALA A 173 8.86 -10.17 16.97
CA ALA A 173 8.90 -10.56 15.56
C ALA A 173 8.88 -9.35 14.61
N ALA A 174 8.06 -8.33 14.89
CA ALA A 174 8.03 -7.11 14.09
C ALA A 174 9.36 -6.32 14.17
N ALA A 175 10.00 -6.30 15.34
CA ALA A 175 11.31 -5.70 15.52
C ALA A 175 12.40 -6.50 14.78
N ALA A 176 12.37 -7.83 14.86
CA ALA A 176 13.28 -8.70 14.12
C ALA A 176 13.11 -8.54 12.60
N LEU A 177 11.86 -8.46 12.10
CA LEU A 177 11.59 -8.21 10.69
C LEU A 177 12.13 -6.86 10.21
N ARG A 178 11.99 -5.79 11.02
CA ARG A 178 12.60 -4.49 10.70
C ARG A 178 14.12 -4.61 10.56
N ALA A 179 14.77 -5.30 11.49
CA ALA A 179 16.22 -5.49 11.45
C ALA A 179 16.65 -6.29 10.21
N VAL A 180 15.93 -7.36 9.88
CA VAL A 180 16.21 -8.17 8.69
C VAL A 180 15.98 -7.38 7.39
N CYS A 181 14.88 -6.64 7.28
CA CYS A 181 14.62 -5.82 6.09
C CYS A 181 15.66 -4.70 5.93
N GLY A 182 16.07 -4.05 7.02
CA GLY A 182 17.14 -3.06 6.99
C GLY A 182 18.47 -3.66 6.49
N LYS A 183 18.85 -4.81 7.07
CA LYS A 183 20.06 -5.53 6.65
C LYS A 183 20.02 -5.97 5.19
N GLU A 184 18.87 -6.46 4.72
CA GLU A 184 18.72 -6.88 3.33
C GLU A 184 18.78 -5.69 2.37
N ILE A 185 18.19 -4.55 2.73
CA ILE A 185 18.32 -3.30 1.95
C ILE A 185 19.78 -2.85 1.88
N GLU A 186 20.48 -2.83 3.01
CA GLU A 186 21.90 -2.47 3.06
C GLU A 186 22.73 -3.42 2.18
N ARG A 187 22.48 -4.73 2.29
CA ARG A 187 23.11 -5.73 1.44
C ARG A 187 22.83 -5.48 -0.04
N MET A 188 21.58 -5.23 -0.43
CA MET A 188 21.21 -4.96 -1.82
C MET A 188 21.82 -3.66 -2.37
N ARG A 189 22.10 -2.67 -1.52
CA ARG A 189 22.67 -1.37 -1.92
C ARG A 189 24.19 -1.35 -1.94
N TYR A 190 24.85 -1.98 -0.96
CA TYR A 190 26.28 -1.73 -0.68
C TYR A 190 27.15 -2.98 -0.65
N GLU A 191 26.59 -4.18 -0.48
CA GLU A 191 27.37 -5.43 -0.35
C GLU A 191 26.84 -6.53 -1.28
N GLY A 192 26.15 -6.12 -2.34
CA GLY A 192 25.27 -6.97 -3.12
C GLY A 192 25.65 -7.08 -4.58
N PRO A 193 24.86 -7.83 -5.37
CA PRO A 193 25.07 -7.99 -6.81
C PRO A 193 25.04 -6.66 -7.58
N LEU A 194 24.43 -5.62 -7.01
CA LEU A 194 24.40 -4.28 -7.58
C LEU A 194 25.78 -3.64 -7.51
N ASP A 195 26.45 -3.70 -6.36
CA ASP A 195 27.80 -3.17 -6.18
C ASP A 195 28.81 -3.90 -7.08
N ASP A 196 28.77 -5.24 -7.09
CA ASP A 196 29.55 -6.06 -8.01
C ASP A 196 29.30 -5.70 -9.48
N ALA A 197 28.05 -5.38 -9.84
CA ALA A 197 27.70 -4.98 -11.21
C ALA A 197 28.18 -3.57 -11.55
N LEU A 198 28.17 -2.65 -10.57
CA LEU A 198 28.69 -1.29 -10.73
C LEU A 198 30.22 -1.30 -10.88
N ILE A 199 30.94 -2.11 -10.10
CA ILE A 199 32.40 -2.30 -10.26
C ILE A 199 32.70 -2.85 -11.65
N ARG A 200 31.97 -3.88 -12.11
CA ARG A 200 32.13 -4.43 -13.47
C ARG A 200 31.81 -3.43 -14.57
N LEU A 201 30.93 -2.47 -14.30
CA LEU A 201 30.59 -1.40 -15.20
C LEU A 201 31.70 -0.33 -15.25
N GLN A 202 32.33 -0.04 -14.11
CA GLN A 202 33.52 0.82 -14.03
C GLN A 202 34.71 0.21 -14.79
N ASP A 203 34.98 -1.08 -14.65
CA ASP A 203 36.04 -1.77 -15.42
C ASP A 203 35.81 -1.66 -16.93
N GLU A 204 34.55 -1.70 -17.35
CA GLU A 204 34.17 -1.60 -18.75
C GLU A 204 34.26 -0.18 -19.28
N TYR A 205 33.89 0.81 -18.46
CA TYR A 205 34.15 2.21 -18.73
C TYR A 205 35.65 2.45 -18.94
N GLU A 206 36.50 1.95 -18.04
CA GLU A 206 37.96 2.05 -18.16
C GLU A 206 38.48 1.33 -19.42
N ASN A 207 37.96 0.14 -19.73
CA ASN A 207 38.36 -0.62 -20.92
C ASN A 207 37.94 0.07 -22.22
N ILE A 208 36.74 0.65 -22.29
CA ILE A 208 36.31 1.44 -23.46
C ILE A 208 37.26 2.63 -23.63
N LEU A 209 37.53 3.39 -22.56
CA LEU A 209 38.46 4.53 -22.60
C LEU A 209 39.87 4.13 -23.05
N ARG A 210 40.39 2.98 -22.59
CA ARG A 210 41.68 2.45 -23.05
C ARG A 210 41.66 2.08 -24.54
N ARG A 211 40.58 1.48 -25.04
CA ARG A 211 40.45 1.16 -26.48
C ARG A 211 40.41 2.42 -27.34
N LEU A 212 39.66 3.43 -26.91
CA LEU A 212 39.63 4.74 -27.56
C LEU A 212 41.04 5.36 -27.60
N ARG A 213 41.80 5.27 -26.51
CA ARG A 213 43.22 5.70 -26.44
C ARG A 213 44.14 4.95 -27.42
N HIS A 214 43.98 3.63 -27.57
CA HIS A 214 44.87 2.82 -28.40
C HIS A 214 44.64 3.01 -29.91
N ALA A 215 43.44 3.41 -30.33
CA ALA A 215 43.17 3.77 -31.72
C ALA A 215 44.01 4.98 -32.16
N ASP A 216 44.14 6.00 -31.31
CA ASP A 216 44.91 7.21 -31.62
C ASP A 216 46.44 6.98 -31.67
N VAL A 217 46.99 6.11 -30.81
CA VAL A 217 48.45 5.87 -30.77
C VAL A 217 48.93 4.99 -31.93
N GLY A 218 48.07 4.08 -32.42
CA GLY A 218 48.40 3.21 -33.55
C GLY A 218 48.54 3.97 -34.87
N ASP A 219 47.66 4.96 -35.11
CA ASP A 219 47.67 5.78 -36.31
C ASP A 219 48.77 6.86 -36.28
N LEU A 220 49.12 7.38 -35.10
CA LEU A 220 50.25 8.31 -34.94
C LEU A 220 51.62 7.62 -35.09
N ALA A 221 51.76 6.33 -34.77
CA ALA A 221 53.00 5.58 -34.98
C ALA A 221 53.21 5.13 -36.44
N ALA A 222 52.15 5.12 -37.25
CA ALA A 222 52.21 4.81 -38.68
C ALA A 222 52.52 6.04 -39.55
N GLN A 223 52.42 7.25 -39.00
CA GLN A 223 52.68 8.51 -39.70
C GLN A 223 53.72 9.36 -38.96
N GLY A 224 54.99 9.10 -39.24
CA GLY A 224 56.04 10.12 -39.22
C GLY A 224 57.02 10.07 -38.04
N GLU A 225 58.21 9.51 -38.31
CA GLU A 225 59.43 10.28 -38.03
C GLU A 225 59.30 11.63 -38.75
N GLU A 226 58.92 12.70 -38.05
CA GLU A 226 59.45 14.06 -38.26
C GLU A 226 58.87 15.07 -37.25
N ASP A 227 59.79 15.74 -36.57
CA ASP A 227 59.70 17.01 -35.86
C ASP A 227 58.61 17.23 -34.78
N GLY A 228 59.00 16.89 -33.55
CA GLY A 228 58.35 17.37 -32.34
C GLY A 228 58.76 18.81 -32.01
N ALA A 229 57.94 19.79 -32.41
CA ALA A 229 57.83 21.09 -31.74
C ALA A 229 56.76 21.96 -32.44
N GLY A 230 55.47 21.72 -32.20
CA GLY A 230 54.47 22.63 -32.78
C GLY A 230 52.98 22.43 -32.46
N ARG A 231 52.57 21.32 -31.84
CA ARG A 231 51.14 20.97 -31.77
C ARG A 231 50.39 21.36 -30.47
N LEU A 232 50.85 22.34 -29.70
CA LEU A 232 50.15 22.82 -28.49
C LEU A 232 49.35 24.13 -28.71
N GLY A 233 48.84 24.38 -29.92
CA GLY A 233 48.11 25.63 -30.19
C GLY A 233 47.17 25.64 -31.38
N GLN A 234 46.75 24.49 -31.90
CA GLN A 234 45.84 24.43 -33.05
C GLN A 234 44.41 24.22 -32.56
N GLY A 235 43.58 25.24 -32.77
CA GLY A 235 42.18 25.26 -32.35
C GLY A 235 41.36 24.13 -32.97
N MET A 236 40.20 23.90 -32.36
CA MET A 236 39.20 22.84 -32.58
C MET A 236 38.64 22.69 -34.02
N ASP A 237 39.22 23.37 -35.01
CA ASP A 237 38.68 23.53 -36.37
C ASP A 237 39.53 22.84 -37.46
N ASP A 238 40.53 22.03 -37.09
CA ASP A 238 41.31 21.22 -38.04
C ASP A 238 40.54 19.92 -38.41
N PRO A 239 40.37 19.57 -39.70
CA PRO A 239 39.63 18.36 -40.13
C PRO A 239 40.25 17.04 -39.67
N ASP A 240 41.51 17.09 -39.22
CA ASP A 240 42.31 15.95 -38.76
C ASP A 240 42.29 15.81 -37.22
N TRP A 241 41.20 16.22 -36.55
CA TRP A 241 41.02 15.84 -35.15
C TRP A 241 40.87 14.31 -35.08
N PRO A 242 41.66 13.61 -34.23
CA PRO A 242 41.56 12.17 -34.10
C PRO A 242 40.12 11.79 -33.81
N THR A 243 39.54 10.95 -34.68
CA THR A 243 38.17 10.52 -34.50
C THR A 243 38.14 9.74 -33.19
N LEU A 244 37.48 10.29 -32.17
CA LEU A 244 37.39 9.76 -30.80
C LEU A 244 36.64 8.40 -30.79
N GLY A 245 37.25 7.38 -31.38
CA GLY A 245 36.71 6.06 -31.67
C GLY A 245 35.34 5.99 -32.35
N SER A 246 34.73 4.81 -32.28
CA SER A 246 33.44 4.53 -32.92
C SER A 246 32.30 5.24 -32.19
N VAL A 247 31.33 5.78 -32.93
CA VAL A 247 30.10 6.39 -32.41
C VAL A 247 29.37 5.46 -31.43
N GLU A 248 29.43 4.15 -31.66
CA GLU A 248 28.84 3.13 -30.78
C GLU A 248 29.53 3.08 -29.41
N ASP A 249 30.85 3.20 -29.36
CA ASP A 249 31.61 3.21 -28.11
C ASP A 249 31.30 4.47 -27.29
N ILE A 250 31.14 5.63 -27.94
CA ILE A 250 30.76 6.89 -27.29
C ILE A 250 29.34 6.81 -26.71
N GLU A 251 28.38 6.24 -27.45
CA GLU A 251 27.00 6.08 -26.97
C GLU A 251 26.93 5.11 -25.78
N ILE A 252 27.70 4.01 -25.83
CA ILE A 252 27.83 3.09 -24.71
C ILE A 252 28.45 3.79 -23.50
N LEU A 253 29.51 4.58 -23.71
CA LEU A 253 30.19 5.34 -22.66
C LEU A 253 29.24 6.36 -22.00
N HIS A 254 28.42 7.04 -22.79
CA HIS A 254 27.39 7.96 -22.30
C HIS A 254 26.39 7.22 -21.40
N ARG A 255 25.81 6.11 -21.86
CA ARG A 255 24.84 5.31 -21.08
C ARG A 255 25.44 4.73 -19.80
N VAL A 256 26.69 4.30 -19.86
CA VAL A 256 27.44 3.82 -18.70
C VAL A 256 27.62 4.95 -17.68
N SER A 257 28.05 6.14 -18.14
CA SER A 257 28.25 7.30 -17.26
C SER A 257 26.96 7.80 -16.62
N GLU A 258 25.85 7.81 -17.35
CA GLU A 258 24.52 8.19 -16.83
C GLU A 258 24.04 7.19 -15.76
N THR A 259 24.27 5.90 -15.99
CA THR A 259 23.94 4.85 -15.02
C THR A 259 24.82 4.95 -13.76
N LEU A 260 26.11 5.23 -13.91
CA LEU A 260 27.03 5.42 -12.78
C LEU A 260 26.73 6.70 -12.00
N ALA A 261 26.41 7.80 -12.68
CA ALA A 261 25.98 9.05 -12.07
C ALA A 261 24.69 8.87 -11.25
N SER A 262 23.73 8.09 -11.77
CA SER A 262 22.47 7.78 -11.09
C SER A 262 22.64 6.89 -9.85
N ASN A 263 23.82 6.28 -9.65
CA ASN A 263 24.17 5.46 -8.49
C ASN A 263 25.29 6.11 -7.64
N ASP A 264 25.43 7.44 -7.69
CA ASP A 264 26.40 8.21 -6.91
C ASP A 264 27.88 7.80 -7.13
N CYS A 265 28.20 7.18 -8.26
CA CYS A 265 29.55 6.72 -8.61
C CYS A 265 30.30 7.71 -9.53
N LEU A 266 29.84 8.97 -9.65
CA LEU A 266 30.39 9.95 -10.58
C LEU A 266 31.86 10.30 -10.27
N ASP A 267 32.20 10.49 -9.00
CA ASP A 267 33.56 10.87 -8.59
C ASP A 267 34.58 9.80 -9.01
N ILE A 268 34.21 8.51 -8.87
CA ILE A 268 35.02 7.38 -9.32
C ILE A 268 35.16 7.38 -10.85
N CYS A 269 34.10 7.73 -11.59
CA CYS A 269 34.16 7.83 -13.05
C CYS A 269 35.11 8.94 -13.49
N ILE A 270 35.09 10.09 -12.82
CA ILE A 270 35.98 11.22 -13.09
C ILE A 270 37.42 10.80 -12.79
N ASP A 271 37.69 10.13 -11.67
CA ASP A 271 39.01 9.63 -11.32
C ASP A 271 39.54 8.62 -12.35
N ILE A 272 38.69 7.69 -12.82
CA ILE A 272 39.05 6.74 -13.89
C ILE A 272 39.38 7.48 -15.18
N PHE A 273 38.56 8.47 -15.58
CA PHE A 273 38.79 9.27 -16.77
C PHE A 273 40.10 10.05 -16.69
N VAL A 274 40.34 10.76 -15.58
CA VAL A 274 41.58 11.51 -15.31
C VAL A 274 42.77 10.58 -15.23
N LYS A 275 42.64 9.35 -14.71
CA LYS A 275 43.72 8.36 -14.68
C LYS A 275 44.07 7.86 -16.07
N VAL A 276 43.08 7.52 -16.90
CA VAL A 276 43.32 7.00 -18.26
C VAL A 276 43.89 8.07 -19.18
N ILE A 277 43.47 9.32 -19.03
CA ILE A 277 43.97 10.45 -19.81
C ILE A 277 45.26 11.03 -19.22
N GLY A 278 45.37 11.11 -17.89
CA GLY A 278 46.54 11.64 -17.18
C GLY A 278 47.78 10.74 -17.25
N GLN A 279 47.62 9.45 -17.56
CA GLN A 279 48.74 8.57 -17.96
C GLN A 279 49.37 8.95 -19.33
N LEU A 280 49.00 10.09 -19.94
CA LEU A 280 49.67 10.71 -21.09
C LEU A 280 50.67 11.83 -20.72
N CYS A 281 50.89 12.17 -19.44
CA CYS A 281 51.99 13.05 -19.03
C CYS A 281 53.13 12.24 -18.40
#